data_AF-A0A8K0M9Z0-F1
#
_entry.id   AF-A0A8K0M9Z0-F1
#
_cell.length_a   1.000
_cell.length_b   1.000
_cell.length_c   1.000
_cell.angle_alpha   90.00
_cell.angle_beta   90.00
_cell.angle_gamma   90.00
#
_symmetry.space_group_name_H-M   'P 1'
#
loop_
_entity.id
_entity.type
_entity.pdbx_description
1 polymer ?
#
loop_
_entity_poly.entity_id
_entity_poly.type
_entity_poly.pdbx_seq_one_letter_code
_entity_poly.pdbx_strand_id
1 'polypeptide(L)'
;MTSTPDSSASGPPAVKPRRSHTKTRTGCAVCKRRKIKCGEEKPYCRNCLKRGETCRYTDLPLVFNPPAAPPSPNPNMVDLELLHHFTTSTYATLTDNALIRDLWRIRVVKLCFSCDYAMLALLSVSALHLERFCPERRDFLRDTALIYHENASRIATALMDNLDEKNCDGLFAFSVLTVYFGFAGPRGTDSWCPPPWMVLIRGCRGFIMTFQAQVSQGLFSPMMMHSRQRLEAREQISHVDYLQHLQLLLDQSVMDPERRSIYNSATEVLNKSFGMFYEDPYQQDLVDIFYWILIAEDVIPLLANEEQEALVLLAYFCVLLHRIPNRWWIEGWVEYLMTGIYGALDEEHRGWIIWPIEELGWVPSL
;
A
#
# COMPACT_ATOMS: atom_id res chain seq x y z
N MET A 1 85.36 56.05 -21.68
CA MET A 1 84.25 56.70 -22.43
C MET A 1 83.20 55.63 -22.66
N THR A 2 82.07 55.75 -21.94
CA THR A 2 80.68 55.77 -22.46
C THR A 2 80.18 54.41 -22.97
N SER A 3 79.05 53.82 -22.60
CA SER A 3 77.83 54.26 -21.89
C SER A 3 76.86 53.05 -21.94
N THR A 4 76.01 52.85 -20.92
CA THR A 4 74.78 52.03 -21.05
C THR A 4 73.80 52.70 -22.03
N PRO A 5 72.94 51.96 -22.77
CA PRO A 5 71.60 51.63 -22.25
C PRO A 5 70.92 50.33 -22.78
N ASP A 6 70.10 49.74 -21.90
CA ASP A 6 68.71 49.25 -22.04
C ASP A 6 68.16 48.37 -23.20
N SER A 7 67.19 47.53 -22.79
CA SER A 7 66.13 46.84 -23.59
C SER A 7 66.58 45.57 -24.37
N SER A 8 65.88 44.44 -24.43
CA SER A 8 64.48 44.08 -24.19
C SER A 8 64.35 42.56 -24.02
N ALA A 9 63.44 42.13 -23.16
CA ALA A 9 63.06 40.75 -22.90
C ALA A 9 62.31 40.08 -24.06
N SER A 10 62.49 38.76 -24.23
CA SER A 10 61.48 37.86 -24.81
C SER A 10 61.74 36.41 -24.39
N GLY A 11 61.02 35.96 -23.35
CA GLY A 11 61.01 34.56 -22.90
C GLY A 11 60.14 33.65 -23.80
N PRO A 12 60.28 32.32 -23.66
CA PRO A 12 59.48 31.32 -24.38
C PRO A 12 58.00 31.35 -23.96
N PRO A 13 57.08 30.81 -24.79
CA PRO A 13 55.66 31.16 -24.78
C PRO A 13 54.94 30.67 -23.52
N ALA A 14 54.12 31.57 -22.95
CA ALA A 14 53.20 31.26 -21.87
C ALA A 14 52.18 30.18 -22.29
N VAL A 15 52.17 29.07 -21.56
CA VAL A 15 51.10 28.05 -21.63
C VAL A 15 49.80 28.74 -21.20
N LYS A 16 48.87 28.94 -22.15
CA LYS A 16 47.54 29.48 -21.84
C LYS A 16 46.85 28.55 -20.84
N PRO A 17 46.47 29.02 -19.64
CA PRO A 17 45.69 28.21 -18.72
C PRO A 17 44.35 27.90 -19.37
N ARG A 18 43.97 26.62 -19.40
CA ARG A 18 42.66 26.19 -19.88
C ARG A 18 41.60 26.87 -19.02
N ARG A 19 40.76 27.71 -19.65
CA ARG A 19 39.59 28.33 -18.99
C ARG A 19 38.78 27.24 -18.29
N SER A 20 38.51 27.45 -17.02
CA SER A 20 37.58 26.62 -16.27
C SER A 20 36.19 26.80 -16.87
N HIS A 21 35.55 25.68 -17.20
CA HIS A 21 34.20 25.67 -17.75
C HIS A 21 33.19 25.40 -16.65
N THR A 22 32.09 26.15 -16.66
CA THR A 22 30.94 25.91 -15.80
C THR A 22 30.39 24.52 -16.08
N LYS A 23 30.32 23.68 -15.04
CA LYS A 23 29.82 22.31 -15.13
C LYS A 23 28.34 22.34 -15.51
N THR A 24 27.97 21.73 -16.63
CA THR A 24 26.59 21.52 -17.01
C THR A 24 26.00 20.32 -16.24
N ARG A 25 24.99 20.58 -15.39
CA ARG A 25 24.34 19.53 -14.55
C ARG A 25 23.49 18.55 -15.39
N THR A 26 22.97 19.02 -16.52
CA THR A 26 22.00 18.33 -17.40
C THR A 26 22.64 17.64 -18.62
N GLY A 27 23.97 17.60 -18.73
CA GLY A 27 24.66 16.94 -19.84
C GLY A 27 24.43 15.42 -19.92
N CYS A 28 24.46 14.87 -21.15
CA CYS A 28 24.30 13.44 -21.41
C CYS A 28 25.41 12.57 -20.79
N ALA A 29 25.12 11.28 -20.57
CA ALA A 29 26.03 10.34 -19.92
C ALA A 29 27.39 10.21 -20.65
N VAL A 30 27.38 10.26 -21.99
CA VAL A 30 28.59 10.15 -22.81
C VAL A 30 29.48 11.39 -22.68
N CYS A 31 28.92 12.60 -22.72
CA CYS A 31 29.70 13.83 -22.51
C CYS A 31 30.23 13.94 -21.08
N LYS A 32 29.44 13.52 -20.08
CA LYS A 32 29.87 13.45 -18.67
C LYS A 32 31.03 12.49 -18.48
N ARG A 33 30.93 11.26 -19.00
CA ARG A 33 32.03 10.26 -18.97
C ARG A 33 33.31 10.79 -19.61
N ARG A 34 33.17 11.53 -20.71
CA ARG A 34 34.28 12.10 -21.47
C ARG A 34 34.81 13.41 -20.89
N LYS A 35 34.21 13.94 -19.82
CA LYS A 35 34.59 15.20 -19.18
C LYS A 35 34.64 16.39 -20.16
N ILE A 36 33.72 16.42 -21.13
CA ILE A 36 33.56 17.52 -22.10
C ILE A 36 32.20 18.21 -21.92
N LYS A 37 32.09 19.47 -22.35
CA LYS A 37 30.82 20.21 -22.32
C LYS A 37 29.78 19.53 -23.23
N CYS A 38 28.62 19.22 -22.67
CA CYS A 38 27.47 18.76 -23.45
C CYS A 38 26.73 19.95 -24.07
N GLY A 39 26.22 19.81 -25.29
CA GLY A 39 25.39 20.83 -25.94
C GLY A 39 23.92 20.80 -25.48
N GLU A 40 23.52 19.75 -24.75
CA GLU A 40 22.18 19.57 -24.16
C GLU A 40 21.01 19.53 -25.16
N GLU A 41 21.30 19.44 -26.46
CA GLU A 41 20.26 19.24 -27.48
C GLU A 41 19.65 17.84 -27.31
N LYS A 42 18.32 17.76 -27.29
CA LYS A 42 17.55 16.50 -27.27
C LYS A 42 16.99 16.21 -28.67
N PRO A 43 16.90 14.95 -29.12
CA PRO A 43 17.20 13.71 -28.40
C PRO A 43 18.71 13.37 -28.33
N TYR A 44 19.56 13.99 -29.17
CA TYR A 44 21.00 13.72 -29.20
C TYR A 44 21.82 15.01 -29.17
N CYS A 45 22.85 15.06 -28.33
CA CYS A 45 23.73 16.23 -28.28
C CYS A 45 24.64 16.29 -29.51
N ARG A 46 25.02 17.51 -29.92
CA ARG A 46 25.82 17.75 -31.13
C ARG A 46 27.19 17.05 -31.10
N ASN A 47 27.77 16.90 -29.91
CA ASN A 47 29.06 16.23 -29.69
C ASN A 47 29.00 14.71 -29.85
N CYS A 48 27.88 14.08 -29.48
CA CYS A 48 27.65 12.66 -29.70
C CYS A 48 27.30 12.38 -31.16
N LEU A 49 26.44 13.22 -31.75
CA LEU A 49 26.04 13.10 -33.15
C LEU A 49 27.24 13.18 -34.11
N LYS A 50 28.14 14.16 -33.92
CA LYS A 50 29.35 14.32 -34.76
C LYS A 50 30.30 13.12 -34.68
N ARG A 51 30.21 12.31 -33.63
CA ARG A 51 31.10 11.18 -33.38
C ARG A 51 30.44 9.82 -33.60
N GLY A 52 29.16 9.78 -33.98
CA GLY A 52 28.41 8.54 -34.13
C GLY A 52 28.21 7.77 -32.82
N GLU A 53 28.26 8.45 -31.68
CA GLU A 53 28.13 7.83 -30.36
C GLU A 53 26.67 7.86 -29.90
N THR A 54 26.18 6.78 -29.28
CA THR A 54 24.80 6.71 -28.75
C THR A 54 24.60 7.68 -27.59
N CYS A 55 23.99 8.84 -27.86
CA CYS A 55 23.71 9.84 -26.83
C CYS A 55 22.55 9.38 -25.94
N ARG A 56 22.81 9.24 -24.64
CA ARG A 56 21.79 8.95 -23.62
C ARG A 56 21.78 10.04 -22.57
N TYR A 57 20.67 10.75 -22.46
CA TYR A 57 20.36 11.57 -21.30
C TYR A 57 19.72 10.65 -20.26
N THR A 58 20.32 10.55 -19.08
CA THR A 58 19.72 9.82 -17.96
C THR A 58 18.63 10.69 -17.38
N ASP A 59 17.40 10.54 -17.90
CA ASP A 59 16.20 11.04 -17.22
C ASP A 59 15.88 10.02 -16.12
N LEU A 60 16.60 10.10 -15.00
CA LEU A 60 16.31 9.51 -13.68
C LEU A 60 17.51 9.87 -12.76
N PRO A 61 17.29 10.45 -11.56
CA PRO A 61 18.38 10.65 -10.61
C PRO A 61 18.91 9.29 -10.19
N LEU A 62 20.13 8.96 -10.64
CA LEU A 62 20.93 7.92 -10.00
C LEU A 62 21.06 8.35 -8.53
N VAL A 63 20.38 7.62 -7.64
CA VAL A 63 20.64 7.64 -6.21
C VAL A 63 22.13 7.36 -6.06
N PHE A 64 22.92 8.41 -5.82
CA PHE A 64 24.20 8.24 -5.17
C PHE A 64 23.84 7.67 -3.80
N ASN A 65 23.89 6.34 -3.65
CA ASN A 65 24.16 5.80 -2.33
C ASN A 65 25.54 6.35 -1.97
N PRO A 66 25.69 7.23 -0.96
CA PRO A 66 27.00 7.41 -0.37
C PRO A 66 27.52 6.03 0.02
N PRO A 67 28.85 5.78 -0.02
CA PRO A 67 29.39 4.57 0.59
C PRO A 67 28.77 4.47 1.98
N ALA A 68 28.10 3.35 2.27
CA ALA A 68 27.40 3.13 3.52
C ALA A 68 28.33 3.62 4.64
N ALA A 69 27.84 4.60 5.43
CA ALA A 69 28.55 4.98 6.63
C ALA A 69 28.88 3.69 7.39
N PRO A 70 30.09 3.54 7.95
CA PRO A 70 30.41 2.36 8.74
C PRO A 70 29.27 2.15 9.75
N PRO A 71 28.75 0.92 9.91
CA PRO A 71 27.64 0.67 10.81
C PRO A 71 27.98 1.29 12.15
N SER A 72 27.08 2.14 12.66
CA SER A 72 27.24 2.68 14.00
C SER A 72 27.46 1.49 14.94
N PRO A 73 28.44 1.54 15.84
CA PRO A 73 28.67 0.44 16.79
C PRO A 73 27.45 0.23 17.70
N ASN A 74 26.55 1.20 17.75
CA ASN A 74 25.29 1.12 18.47
C ASN A 74 24.17 0.62 17.55
N PRO A 75 23.34 -0.32 18.03
CA PRO A 75 22.16 -0.76 17.31
C PRO A 75 21.17 0.39 17.12
N ASN A 76 20.35 0.30 16.07
CA ASN A 76 19.24 1.23 15.89
C ASN A 76 18.17 0.97 16.96
N MET A 77 18.14 1.81 17.98
CA MET A 77 17.23 1.64 19.12
C MET A 77 15.76 1.78 18.72
N VAL A 78 15.44 2.54 17.67
CA VAL A 78 14.07 2.67 17.15
C VAL A 78 13.61 1.33 16.57
N ASP A 79 14.45 0.67 15.77
CA ASP A 79 14.10 -0.64 15.18
C ASP A 79 13.91 -1.70 16.27
N LEU A 80 14.78 -1.70 17.28
CA LEU A 80 14.66 -2.63 18.41
C LEU A 80 13.40 -2.38 19.24
N GLU A 81 13.06 -1.13 19.51
CA GLU A 81 11.83 -0.75 20.20
C GLU A 81 10.59 -1.19 19.41
N LEU A 82 10.56 -0.91 18.11
CA LEU A 82 9.44 -1.26 17.23
C LEU A 82 9.29 -2.78 17.08
N LEU A 83 10.39 -3.53 16.97
CA LEU A 83 10.36 -4.99 16.94
C LEU A 83 9.87 -5.58 18.28
N HIS A 84 10.34 -5.02 19.40
CA HIS A 84 9.86 -5.39 20.73
C HIS A 84 8.37 -5.10 20.88
N HIS A 85 7.92 -3.91 20.50
CA HIS A 85 6.51 -3.54 20.53
C HIS A 85 5.65 -4.47 19.66
N PHE A 86 6.16 -4.86 18.47
CA PHE A 86 5.45 -5.80 17.61
C PHE A 86 5.24 -7.15 18.28
N THR A 87 6.30 -7.72 18.86
CA THR A 87 6.33 -9.07 19.45
C THR A 87 5.69 -9.17 20.84
N THR A 88 5.37 -8.04 21.47
CA THR A 88 4.73 -7.97 22.80
C THR A 88 3.31 -7.43 22.75
N SER A 89 3.01 -6.55 21.80
CA SER A 89 1.75 -5.80 21.75
C SER A 89 1.07 -5.90 20.39
N THR A 90 1.70 -5.42 19.30
CA THR A 90 1.03 -5.26 18.00
C THR A 90 0.48 -6.57 17.45
N TYR A 91 1.24 -7.68 17.51
CA TYR A 91 0.83 -8.98 16.97
C TYR A 91 -0.52 -9.46 17.53
N ALA A 92 -0.80 -9.15 18.80
CA ALA A 92 -2.00 -9.62 19.50
C ALA A 92 -3.26 -8.87 19.04
N THR A 93 -3.10 -7.72 18.40
CA THR A 93 -4.20 -6.86 17.93
C THR A 93 -4.63 -7.13 16.48
N LEU A 94 -3.81 -7.85 15.71
CA LEU A 94 -4.05 -8.11 14.30
C LEU A 94 -5.17 -9.13 14.07
N THR A 95 -5.30 -10.13 14.94
CA THR A 95 -6.29 -11.21 14.81
C THR A 95 -6.59 -11.84 16.16
N ASP A 96 -7.78 -12.40 16.32
CA ASP A 96 -8.18 -13.13 17.53
C ASP A 96 -7.79 -14.62 17.47
N ASN A 97 -7.47 -15.15 16.29
CA ASN A 97 -7.07 -16.54 16.14
C ASN A 97 -5.67 -16.77 16.74
N ALA A 98 -5.60 -17.63 17.76
CA ALA A 98 -4.37 -17.90 18.50
C ALA A 98 -3.21 -18.43 17.62
N LEU A 99 -3.50 -19.34 16.68
CA LEU A 99 -2.48 -19.91 15.79
C LEU A 99 -1.91 -18.87 14.83
N ILE A 100 -2.78 -17.97 14.34
CA ILE A 100 -2.35 -16.88 13.44
C ILE A 100 -1.56 -15.82 14.24
N ARG A 101 -1.92 -15.55 15.51
CA ARG A 101 -1.10 -14.70 16.39
C ARG A 101 0.31 -15.24 16.57
N ASP A 102 0.45 -16.55 16.84
CA ASP A 102 1.77 -17.18 17.01
C ASP A 102 2.58 -17.19 15.70
N LEU A 103 1.91 -17.38 14.57
CA LEU A 103 2.51 -17.21 13.24
C LEU A 103 3.14 -15.82 13.10
N TRP A 104 2.39 -14.75 13.36
CA TRP A 104 2.91 -13.37 13.27
C TRP A 104 4.02 -13.09 14.27
N ARG A 105 3.82 -13.47 15.54
CA ARG A 105 4.77 -13.19 16.63
C ARG A 105 6.11 -13.89 16.46
N ILE A 106 6.09 -15.15 16.01
CA ILE A 106 7.28 -16.02 16.06
C ILE A 106 7.80 -16.29 14.65
N ARG A 107 6.95 -16.87 13.79
CA ARG A 107 7.42 -17.43 12.52
C ARG A 107 7.66 -16.35 11.47
N VAL A 108 6.76 -15.35 11.36
CA VAL A 108 6.95 -14.20 10.46
C VAL A 108 8.11 -13.33 10.93
N VAL A 109 8.22 -13.05 12.24
CA VAL A 109 9.39 -12.31 12.77
C VAL A 109 10.70 -13.04 12.45
N LYS A 110 10.74 -14.37 12.55
CA LYS A 110 11.91 -15.17 12.13
C LYS A 110 12.22 -15.01 10.64
N LEU A 111 11.20 -14.98 9.77
CA LEU A 111 11.36 -14.71 8.35
C LEU A 111 11.93 -13.30 8.10
N CYS A 112 11.43 -12.30 8.82
CA CYS A 112 11.86 -10.89 8.68
C CYS A 112 13.37 -10.70 8.90
N PHE A 113 14.01 -11.48 9.78
CA PHE A 113 15.47 -11.40 9.97
C PHE A 113 16.29 -11.77 8.73
N SER A 114 15.70 -12.45 7.76
CA SER A 114 16.31 -12.80 6.48
C SER A 114 15.68 -12.05 5.30
N CYS A 115 14.79 -11.08 5.57
CA CYS A 115 13.94 -10.46 4.56
C CYS A 115 13.72 -8.96 4.89
N ASP A 116 14.60 -8.11 4.39
CA ASP A 116 14.67 -6.68 4.74
C ASP A 116 13.35 -5.93 4.52
N TYR A 117 12.70 -6.14 3.37
CA TYR A 117 11.45 -5.44 3.05
C TYR A 117 10.28 -5.90 3.92
N ALA A 118 10.22 -7.20 4.27
CA ALA A 118 9.22 -7.70 5.21
C ALA A 118 9.49 -7.18 6.64
N MET A 119 10.75 -7.06 7.05
CA MET A 119 11.11 -6.41 8.32
C MET A 119 10.65 -4.96 8.35
N LEU A 120 10.95 -4.18 7.30
CA LEU A 120 10.55 -2.78 7.21
C LEU A 120 9.02 -2.61 7.28
N ALA A 121 8.24 -3.45 6.58
CA ALA A 121 6.78 -3.43 6.68
C ALA A 121 6.26 -3.83 8.06
N LEU A 122 6.93 -4.76 8.75
CA LEU A 122 6.56 -5.14 10.12
C LEU A 122 6.79 -3.98 11.08
N LEU A 123 7.94 -3.32 10.97
CA LEU A 123 8.28 -2.15 11.79
C LEU A 123 7.36 -0.96 11.49
N SER A 124 6.92 -0.77 10.24
CA SER A 124 5.98 0.32 9.92
C SER A 124 4.62 0.13 10.57
N VAL A 125 4.05 -1.08 10.53
CA VAL A 125 2.81 -1.41 11.24
C VAL A 125 2.99 -1.25 12.75
N SER A 126 4.13 -1.67 13.29
CA SER A 126 4.44 -1.49 14.70
C SER A 126 4.52 -0.01 15.10
N ALA A 127 5.10 0.84 14.25
CA ALA A 127 5.21 2.28 14.50
C ALA A 127 3.84 2.95 14.53
N LEU A 128 2.93 2.63 13.59
CA LEU A 128 1.55 3.12 13.61
C LEU A 128 0.78 2.66 14.85
N HIS A 129 1.03 1.45 15.33
CA HIS A 129 0.42 0.97 16.56
C HIS A 129 0.96 1.71 17.79
N LEU A 130 2.29 1.86 17.90
CA LEU A 130 2.95 2.52 19.02
C LEU A 130 2.58 4.01 19.11
N GLU A 131 2.43 4.67 17.97
CA GLU A 131 2.03 6.08 17.85
C GLU A 131 0.80 6.43 18.71
N ARG A 132 -0.15 5.51 18.80
CA ARG A 132 -1.40 5.69 19.55
C ARG A 132 -1.20 5.78 21.06
N PHE A 133 -0.14 5.17 21.58
CA PHE A 133 0.19 5.14 22.99
C PHE A 133 1.27 6.15 23.39
N CYS A 134 1.87 6.84 22.40
CA CYS A 134 2.93 7.83 22.63
C CYS A 134 2.61 9.17 21.95
N PRO A 135 1.67 9.98 22.50
CA PRO A 135 1.27 11.26 21.90
C PRO A 135 2.45 12.22 21.65
N GLU A 136 3.45 12.21 22.53
CA GLU A 136 4.64 13.06 22.44
C GLU A 136 5.54 12.73 21.24
N ARG A 137 5.49 11.49 20.75
CA ARG A 137 6.30 10.99 19.62
C ARG A 137 5.44 10.71 18.39
N ARG A 138 4.20 11.19 18.37
CA ARG A 138 3.19 10.84 17.37
C ARG A 138 3.69 11.08 15.95
N ASP A 139 4.08 12.31 15.64
CA ASP A 139 4.51 12.69 14.28
C ASP A 139 5.79 11.95 13.87
N PHE A 140 6.73 11.79 14.79
CA PHE A 140 7.96 11.02 14.54
C PHE A 140 7.68 9.55 14.19
N LEU A 141 6.79 8.88 14.95
CA LEU A 141 6.43 7.48 14.70
C LEU A 141 5.65 7.33 13.39
N ARG A 142 4.77 8.29 13.07
CA ARG A 142 4.05 8.35 11.80
C ARG A 142 4.99 8.48 10.61
N ASP A 143 5.92 9.43 10.67
CA ASP A 143 6.94 9.64 9.62
C ASP A 143 7.83 8.41 9.47
N THR A 144 8.23 7.79 10.59
CA THR A 144 8.99 6.54 10.60
C THR A 144 8.22 5.42 9.89
N ALA A 145 6.93 5.27 10.18
CA ALA A 145 6.09 4.28 9.53
C ALA A 145 6.00 4.49 8.02
N LEU A 146 5.80 5.72 7.58
CA LEU A 146 5.73 6.10 6.16
C LEU A 146 7.05 5.77 5.44
N ILE A 147 8.19 6.18 6.01
CA ILE A 147 9.52 5.93 5.43
C ILE A 147 9.81 4.43 5.34
N TYR A 148 9.49 3.66 6.36
CA TYR A 148 9.72 2.21 6.36
C TYR A 148 8.84 1.50 5.35
N HIS A 149 7.57 1.87 5.27
CA HIS A 149 6.65 1.29 4.29
C HIS A 149 7.03 1.65 2.85
N GLU A 150 7.43 2.89 2.57
CA GLU A 150 7.90 3.32 1.25
C GLU A 150 9.14 2.54 0.81
N ASN A 151 10.11 2.38 1.71
CA ASN A 151 11.31 1.59 1.44
C ASN A 151 10.99 0.12 1.21
N ALA A 152 10.13 -0.47 2.04
CA ALA A 152 9.66 -1.84 1.88
C ALA A 152 8.99 -2.04 0.51
N SER A 153 8.07 -1.15 0.14
CA SER A 153 7.34 -1.20 -1.13
C SER A 153 8.28 -1.11 -2.32
N ARG A 154 9.23 -0.17 -2.31
CA ARG A 154 10.22 -0.03 -3.39
C ARG A 154 11.04 -1.31 -3.62
N ILE A 155 11.47 -1.96 -2.54
CA ILE A 155 12.23 -3.22 -2.63
C ILE A 155 11.32 -4.35 -3.12
N ALA A 156 10.11 -4.49 -2.55
CA ALA A 156 9.16 -5.53 -2.90
C ALA A 156 8.73 -5.45 -4.37
N THR A 157 8.39 -4.26 -4.87
CA THR A 157 7.99 -4.05 -6.28
C THR A 157 9.09 -4.45 -7.25
N ALA A 158 10.37 -4.22 -6.93
CA ALA A 158 11.49 -4.66 -7.78
C ALA A 158 11.64 -6.19 -7.85
N LEU A 159 11.04 -6.92 -6.93
CA LEU A 159 11.04 -8.40 -6.89
C LEU A 159 9.79 -9.02 -7.52
N MET A 160 8.72 -8.24 -7.72
CA MET A 160 7.45 -8.74 -8.26
C MET A 160 7.56 -9.29 -9.70
N ASP A 161 8.55 -8.82 -10.48
CA ASP A 161 8.79 -9.34 -11.84
C ASP A 161 9.51 -10.70 -11.86
N ASN A 162 10.10 -11.11 -10.73
CA ASN A 162 10.87 -12.35 -10.59
C ASN A 162 10.39 -13.15 -9.38
N LEU A 163 9.10 -13.45 -9.34
CA LEU A 163 8.50 -14.26 -8.28
C LEU A 163 9.05 -15.69 -8.32
N ASP A 164 9.57 -16.17 -7.19
CA ASP A 164 10.08 -17.53 -7.04
C ASP A 164 9.76 -18.11 -5.65
N GLU A 165 10.09 -19.38 -5.45
CA GLU A 165 9.83 -20.08 -4.19
C GLU A 165 10.63 -19.54 -3.00
N LYS A 166 11.66 -18.71 -3.22
CA LYS A 166 12.52 -18.17 -2.16
C LYS A 166 11.99 -16.84 -1.63
N ASN A 167 11.39 -16.03 -2.49
CA ASN A 167 10.84 -14.73 -2.11
C ASN A 167 9.35 -14.78 -1.79
N CYS A 168 8.66 -15.89 -2.06
CA CYS A 168 7.21 -15.96 -1.93
C CYS A 168 6.69 -15.69 -0.50
N ASP A 169 7.25 -16.36 0.50
CA ASP A 169 6.84 -16.17 1.90
C ASP A 169 7.06 -14.72 2.37
N GLY A 170 8.18 -14.10 1.93
CA GLY A 170 8.51 -12.71 2.22
C GLY A 170 7.52 -11.73 1.61
N LEU A 171 7.19 -11.91 0.33
CA LEU A 171 6.25 -11.07 -0.39
C LEU A 171 4.81 -11.22 0.13
N PHE A 172 4.42 -12.41 0.56
CA PHE A 172 3.12 -12.62 1.21
C PHE A 172 3.05 -12.00 2.61
N ALA A 173 4.11 -12.11 3.41
CA ALA A 173 4.19 -11.41 4.69
C ALA A 173 4.05 -9.89 4.48
N PHE A 174 4.81 -9.36 3.52
CA PHE A 174 4.79 -7.95 3.13
C PHE A 174 3.40 -7.51 2.68
N SER A 175 2.71 -8.27 1.83
CA SER A 175 1.39 -7.88 1.30
C SER A 175 0.34 -7.79 2.41
N VAL A 176 0.30 -8.74 3.34
CA VAL A 176 -0.64 -8.70 4.46
C VAL A 176 -0.31 -7.55 5.42
N LEU A 177 0.96 -7.30 5.73
CA LEU A 177 1.36 -6.13 6.54
C LEU A 177 1.01 -4.80 5.85
N THR A 178 1.13 -4.76 4.52
CA THR A 178 0.72 -3.60 3.70
C THR A 178 -0.78 -3.35 3.78
N VAL A 179 -1.61 -4.40 3.86
CA VAL A 179 -3.06 -4.25 4.11
C VAL A 179 -3.31 -3.55 5.46
N TYR A 180 -2.69 -4.02 6.55
CA TYR A 180 -2.81 -3.36 7.86
C TYR A 180 -2.30 -1.91 7.84
N PHE A 181 -1.19 -1.67 7.14
CA PHE A 181 -0.67 -0.31 6.93
C PHE A 181 -1.68 0.57 6.17
N GLY A 182 -2.31 0.05 5.12
CA GLY A 182 -3.32 0.77 4.34
C GLY A 182 -4.58 1.11 5.13
N PHE A 183 -4.94 0.29 6.12
CA PHE A 183 -6.02 0.59 7.07
C PHE A 183 -5.61 1.66 8.09
N ALA A 184 -4.45 1.48 8.73
CA ALA A 184 -3.99 2.32 9.82
C ALA A 184 -3.37 3.65 9.37
N GLY A 185 -2.96 3.74 8.12
CA GLY A 185 -2.25 4.87 7.55
C GLY A 185 -3.11 6.13 7.38
N PRO A 186 -2.48 7.24 6.97
CA PRO A 186 -3.20 8.49 6.74
C PRO A 186 -4.25 8.34 5.63
N ARG A 187 -5.41 8.98 5.83
CA ARG A 187 -6.52 9.02 4.87
C ARG A 187 -6.34 10.15 3.87
N GLY A 188 -6.90 10.00 2.67
CA GLY A 188 -6.97 11.09 1.69
C GLY A 188 -7.86 12.23 2.19
N THR A 189 -7.52 13.47 1.83
CA THR A 189 -8.15 14.67 2.42
C THR A 189 -9.22 15.34 1.57
N ASP A 190 -9.24 15.17 0.24
CA ASP A 190 -9.92 16.17 -0.62
C ASP A 190 -10.84 15.63 -1.74
N SER A 191 -10.90 14.32 -1.99
CA SER A 191 -11.83 13.75 -2.99
C SER A 191 -12.12 12.27 -2.72
N TRP A 192 -13.28 11.77 -3.17
CA TRP A 192 -13.55 10.34 -3.13
C TRP A 192 -12.44 9.59 -3.88
N CYS A 193 -11.91 8.59 -3.20
CA CYS A 193 -10.93 7.67 -3.75
C CYS A 193 -11.16 6.35 -3.02
N PRO A 194 -11.37 5.23 -3.74
CA PRO A 194 -11.50 3.93 -3.10
C PRO A 194 -10.34 3.73 -2.12
N PRO A 195 -10.63 3.34 -0.87
CA PRO A 195 -9.59 3.15 0.12
C PRO A 195 -8.47 2.23 -0.39
N PRO A 196 -7.19 2.57 -0.14
CA PRO A 196 -6.06 1.77 -0.64
C PRO A 196 -6.15 0.29 -0.24
N TRP A 197 -6.67 0.01 0.95
CA TRP A 197 -6.83 -1.35 1.47
C TRP A 197 -7.76 -2.22 0.60
N MET A 198 -8.72 -1.65 -0.14
CA MET A 198 -9.60 -2.42 -1.05
C MET A 198 -8.82 -3.05 -2.20
N VAL A 199 -7.83 -2.32 -2.73
CA VAL A 199 -6.93 -2.83 -3.79
C VAL A 199 -5.88 -3.77 -3.20
N LEU A 200 -5.35 -3.45 -2.02
CA LEU A 200 -4.29 -4.25 -1.38
C LEU A 200 -4.77 -5.65 -0.96
N ILE A 201 -6.01 -5.77 -0.45
CA ILE A 201 -6.61 -7.06 -0.09
C ILE A 201 -6.66 -7.98 -1.32
N ARG A 202 -6.99 -7.44 -2.50
CA ARG A 202 -7.01 -8.19 -3.76
C ARG A 202 -5.61 -8.65 -4.19
N GLY A 203 -4.59 -7.83 -3.97
CA GLY A 203 -3.19 -8.22 -4.20
C GLY A 203 -2.81 -9.51 -3.46
N CYS A 204 -3.35 -9.71 -2.25
CA CYS A 204 -3.15 -10.94 -1.49
C CYS A 204 -3.83 -12.16 -2.14
N ARG A 205 -5.00 -12.00 -2.78
CA ARG A 205 -5.68 -13.09 -3.51
C ARG A 205 -4.85 -13.59 -4.67
N GLY A 206 -4.35 -12.68 -5.51
CA GLY A 206 -3.51 -13.02 -6.65
C GLY A 206 -2.32 -13.87 -6.21
N PHE A 207 -1.69 -13.46 -5.10
CA PHE A 207 -0.59 -14.21 -4.50
C PHE A 207 -1.00 -15.64 -4.06
N ILE A 208 -2.11 -15.77 -3.35
CA ILE A 208 -2.64 -17.08 -2.89
C ILE A 208 -2.93 -17.99 -4.09
N MET A 209 -3.50 -17.45 -5.17
CA MET A 209 -3.81 -18.22 -6.37
C MET A 209 -2.55 -18.67 -7.11
N THR A 210 -1.53 -17.81 -7.21
CA THR A 210 -0.26 -18.15 -7.88
C THR A 210 0.56 -19.16 -7.09
N PHE A 211 0.60 -19.05 -5.75
CA PHE A 211 1.44 -19.86 -4.87
C PHE A 211 0.66 -20.81 -3.98
N GLN A 212 -0.48 -21.31 -4.46
CA GLN A 212 -1.44 -22.06 -3.64
C GLN A 212 -0.79 -23.24 -2.87
N ALA A 213 0.06 -24.02 -3.54
CA ALA A 213 0.71 -25.19 -2.92
C ALA A 213 1.67 -24.77 -1.80
N GLN A 214 2.54 -23.79 -2.07
CA GLN A 214 3.54 -23.28 -1.13
C GLN A 214 2.88 -22.60 0.07
N VAL A 215 1.87 -21.74 -0.16
CA VAL A 215 1.17 -21.04 0.94
C VAL A 215 0.35 -22.03 1.78
N SER A 216 -0.26 -23.05 1.17
CA SER A 216 -1.07 -24.04 1.88
C SER A 216 -0.26 -25.03 2.72
N GLN A 217 0.99 -25.33 2.33
CA GLN A 217 1.84 -26.32 3.01
C GLN A 217 2.99 -25.68 3.81
N GLY A 218 3.30 -24.41 3.53
CA GLY A 218 4.47 -23.71 4.04
C GLY A 218 4.21 -22.86 5.29
N LEU A 219 4.79 -21.66 5.30
CA LEU A 219 4.78 -20.75 6.45
C LEU A 219 3.34 -20.38 6.88
N PHE A 220 2.50 -20.08 5.90
CA PHE A 220 1.16 -19.52 6.06
C PHE A 220 0.05 -20.57 6.10
N SER A 221 0.38 -21.85 6.23
CA SER A 221 -0.61 -22.93 6.33
C SER A 221 -1.65 -22.72 7.43
N PRO A 222 -1.35 -22.15 8.63
CA PRO A 222 -2.39 -21.88 9.63
C PRO A 222 -3.43 -20.86 9.15
N MET A 223 -3.01 -19.84 8.38
CA MET A 223 -3.93 -18.87 7.78
C MET A 223 -4.79 -19.52 6.69
N MET A 224 -4.20 -20.40 5.87
CA MET A 224 -4.95 -21.10 4.81
C MET A 224 -5.96 -22.09 5.39
N MET A 225 -5.60 -22.82 6.44
CA MET A 225 -6.52 -23.70 7.16
C MET A 225 -7.67 -22.92 7.77
N HIS A 226 -7.39 -21.82 8.46
CA HIS A 226 -8.43 -20.95 9.02
C HIS A 226 -9.35 -20.40 7.94
N SER A 227 -8.79 -19.87 6.85
CA SER A 227 -9.56 -19.36 5.71
C SER A 227 -10.51 -20.42 5.12
N ARG A 228 -10.05 -21.67 4.99
CA ARG A 228 -10.88 -22.80 4.53
C ARG A 228 -12.03 -23.10 5.50
N GLN A 229 -11.75 -23.16 6.80
CA GLN A 229 -12.80 -23.36 7.83
C GLN A 229 -13.85 -22.26 7.77
N ARG A 230 -13.43 -21.00 7.57
CA ARG A 230 -14.36 -19.87 7.42
C ARG A 230 -15.18 -19.93 6.13
N LEU A 231 -14.60 -20.43 5.03
CA LEU A 231 -15.35 -20.68 3.79
C LEU A 231 -16.45 -21.72 3.99
N GLU A 232 -16.13 -22.85 4.62
CA GLU A 232 -17.11 -23.91 4.92
C GLU A 232 -18.24 -23.40 5.84
N ALA A 233 -17.90 -22.57 6.84
CA ALA A 233 -18.91 -21.92 7.69
C ALA A 233 -19.83 -20.98 6.90
N ARG A 234 -19.28 -20.20 5.96
CA ARG A 234 -20.03 -19.29 5.07
C ARG A 234 -21.01 -19.99 4.14
N GLU A 235 -20.78 -21.26 3.81
CA GLU A 235 -21.71 -22.05 3.01
C GLU A 235 -22.89 -22.60 3.82
N GLN A 236 -22.78 -22.62 5.15
CA GLN A 236 -23.79 -23.18 6.05
C GLN A 236 -24.73 -22.13 6.65
N ILE A 237 -24.34 -20.86 6.63
CA ILE A 237 -25.12 -19.69 7.05
C ILE A 237 -25.89 -19.09 5.86
N SER A 238 -26.50 -17.90 6.04
CA SER A 238 -27.34 -17.17 5.08
C SER A 238 -28.76 -17.71 4.94
N HIS A 239 -29.33 -18.10 6.08
CA HIS A 239 -30.75 -18.45 6.17
C HIS A 239 -31.65 -17.22 6.01
N VAL A 240 -31.15 -16.04 6.33
CA VAL A 240 -31.84 -14.76 6.16
C VAL A 240 -31.20 -13.96 5.01
N ASP A 241 -32.04 -13.39 4.15
CA ASP A 241 -31.61 -12.44 3.13
C ASP A 241 -31.67 -11.02 3.70
N TYR A 242 -30.56 -10.57 4.27
CA TYR A 242 -30.41 -9.24 4.86
C TYR A 242 -30.40 -8.14 3.79
N LEU A 243 -30.09 -8.48 2.54
CA LEU A 243 -29.95 -7.53 1.43
C LEU A 243 -31.09 -7.63 0.42
N GLN A 244 -32.16 -8.37 0.71
CA GLN A 244 -33.29 -8.57 -0.19
C GLN A 244 -33.85 -7.27 -0.77
N HIS A 245 -33.99 -6.24 0.08
CA HIS A 245 -34.52 -4.96 -0.35
C HIS A 245 -33.57 -4.22 -1.30
N LEU A 246 -32.26 -4.23 -1.01
CA LEU A 246 -31.25 -3.64 -1.89
C LEU A 246 -31.20 -4.39 -3.22
N GLN A 247 -31.26 -5.71 -3.18
CA GLN A 247 -31.31 -6.56 -4.37
C GLN A 247 -32.49 -6.18 -5.28
N LEU A 248 -33.67 -5.95 -4.70
CA LEU A 248 -34.85 -5.50 -5.45
C LEU A 248 -34.65 -4.13 -6.11
N LEU A 249 -34.01 -3.18 -5.42
CA LEU A 249 -33.73 -1.84 -5.96
C LEU A 249 -32.75 -1.94 -7.15
N LEU A 250 -31.67 -2.71 -6.99
CA LEU A 250 -30.68 -2.94 -8.05
C LEU A 250 -31.28 -3.60 -9.29
N ASP A 251 -32.15 -4.61 -9.10
CA ASP A 251 -32.81 -5.30 -10.21
C ASP A 251 -33.76 -4.38 -10.99
N GLN A 252 -34.32 -3.36 -10.33
CA GLN A 252 -35.23 -2.38 -10.93
C GLN A 252 -34.49 -1.20 -11.60
N SER A 253 -33.41 -0.72 -11.02
CA SER A 253 -32.69 0.48 -11.51
C SER A 253 -31.67 0.17 -12.61
N VAL A 254 -30.92 -0.92 -12.46
CA VAL A 254 -29.75 -1.19 -13.31
C VAL A 254 -30.24 -1.86 -14.58
N MET A 255 -30.38 -1.10 -15.67
CA MET A 255 -30.93 -1.62 -16.92
C MET A 255 -29.97 -2.50 -17.71
N ASP A 256 -28.66 -2.26 -17.57
CA ASP A 256 -27.64 -3.04 -18.27
C ASP A 256 -27.46 -4.43 -17.62
N PRO A 257 -27.65 -5.53 -18.37
CA PRO A 257 -27.58 -6.88 -17.80
C PRO A 257 -26.21 -7.26 -17.24
N GLU A 258 -25.12 -6.77 -17.84
CA GLU A 258 -23.75 -7.08 -17.39
C GLU A 258 -23.46 -6.38 -16.06
N ARG A 259 -23.75 -5.08 -15.97
CA ARG A 259 -23.73 -4.30 -14.72
C ARG A 259 -24.56 -4.95 -13.63
N ARG A 260 -25.80 -5.33 -13.95
CA ARG A 260 -26.71 -5.98 -12.99
C ARG A 260 -26.13 -7.30 -12.48
N SER A 261 -25.52 -8.11 -13.35
CA SER A 261 -24.86 -9.36 -12.94
C SER A 261 -23.72 -9.11 -11.96
N ILE A 262 -22.92 -8.05 -12.15
CA ILE A 262 -21.83 -7.67 -11.24
C ILE A 262 -22.41 -7.30 -9.86
N TYR A 263 -23.43 -6.43 -9.83
CA TYR A 263 -24.06 -6.01 -8.58
C TYR A 263 -24.74 -7.17 -7.86
N ASN A 264 -25.48 -8.03 -8.56
CA ASN A 264 -26.15 -9.18 -7.96
C ASN A 264 -25.15 -10.15 -7.34
N SER A 265 -24.03 -10.40 -8.03
CA SER A 265 -22.94 -11.22 -7.48
C SER A 265 -22.30 -10.58 -6.24
N ALA A 266 -22.10 -9.26 -6.26
CA ALA A 266 -21.56 -8.53 -5.10
C ALA A 266 -22.51 -8.55 -3.90
N THR A 267 -23.80 -8.32 -4.13
CA THR A 267 -24.86 -8.38 -3.11
C THR A 267 -24.98 -9.77 -2.50
N GLU A 268 -24.94 -10.83 -3.29
CA GLU A 268 -25.01 -12.22 -2.79
C GLU A 268 -23.84 -12.51 -1.83
N VAL A 269 -22.62 -12.14 -2.22
CA VAL A 269 -21.44 -12.38 -1.39
C VAL A 269 -21.43 -11.50 -0.14
N LEU A 270 -21.84 -10.23 -0.26
CA LEU A 270 -21.98 -9.34 0.89
C LEU A 270 -23.06 -9.85 1.86
N ASN A 271 -24.18 -10.41 1.37
CA ASN A 271 -25.23 -11.01 2.20
C ASN A 271 -24.69 -12.20 3.02
N LYS A 272 -23.78 -13.00 2.47
CA LYS A 272 -23.10 -14.06 3.24
C LYS A 272 -22.26 -13.46 4.37
N SER A 273 -21.58 -12.34 4.16
CA SER A 273 -20.89 -11.62 5.24
C SER A 273 -21.86 -11.12 6.32
N PHE A 274 -23.07 -10.67 5.95
CA PHE A 274 -24.14 -10.35 6.93
C PHE A 274 -24.57 -11.56 7.75
N GLY A 275 -24.80 -12.72 7.11
CA GLY A 275 -25.12 -13.95 7.81
C GLY A 275 -24.09 -14.31 8.88
N MET A 276 -22.79 -14.14 8.59
CA MET A 276 -21.72 -14.45 9.56
C MET A 276 -21.76 -13.55 10.80
N PHE A 277 -22.30 -12.34 10.69
CA PHE A 277 -22.31 -11.37 11.78
C PHE A 277 -23.61 -11.36 12.58
N TYR A 278 -24.73 -11.70 11.93
CA TYR A 278 -26.06 -11.63 12.53
C TYR A 278 -26.61 -13.00 12.94
N GLU A 279 -26.24 -14.09 12.26
CA GLU A 279 -26.71 -15.45 12.60
C GLU A 279 -25.80 -16.15 13.62
N ASP A 280 -24.49 -15.90 13.58
CA ASP A 280 -23.51 -16.44 14.56
C ASP A 280 -22.63 -15.33 15.17
N PRO A 281 -23.18 -14.52 16.10
CA PRO A 281 -22.46 -13.38 16.68
C PRO A 281 -21.25 -13.79 17.55
N TYR A 282 -21.13 -15.08 17.90
CA TYR A 282 -20.04 -15.57 18.77
C TYR A 282 -18.79 -15.98 18.00
N GLN A 283 -18.89 -16.16 16.68
CA GLN A 283 -17.77 -16.55 15.82
C GLN A 283 -17.44 -15.49 14.76
N GLN A 284 -17.51 -14.21 15.09
CA GLN A 284 -17.16 -13.16 14.13
C GLN A 284 -15.64 -13.15 13.85
N ASP A 285 -15.26 -13.06 12.57
CA ASP A 285 -13.87 -12.97 12.14
C ASP A 285 -13.71 -11.89 11.06
N LEU A 286 -12.56 -11.20 11.09
CA LEU A 286 -12.23 -10.14 10.14
C LEU A 286 -12.21 -10.63 8.70
N VAL A 287 -11.81 -11.89 8.47
CA VAL A 287 -11.78 -12.49 7.13
C VAL A 287 -13.17 -12.53 6.49
N ASP A 288 -14.23 -12.67 7.30
CA ASP A 288 -15.59 -12.78 6.79
C ASP A 288 -16.17 -11.43 6.37
N ILE A 289 -15.73 -10.34 6.99
CA ILE A 289 -16.14 -8.98 6.62
C ILE A 289 -15.55 -8.60 5.27
N PHE A 290 -14.25 -8.86 5.06
CA PHE A 290 -13.57 -8.47 3.83
C PHE A 290 -13.71 -9.49 2.69
N TYR A 291 -14.41 -10.60 2.92
CA TYR A 291 -14.61 -11.66 1.93
C TYR A 291 -15.27 -11.13 0.66
N TRP A 292 -16.29 -10.29 0.75
CA TRP A 292 -16.95 -9.75 -0.43
C TRP A 292 -16.02 -8.91 -1.30
N ILE A 293 -15.11 -8.13 -0.72
CA ILE A 293 -14.11 -7.32 -1.46
C ILE A 293 -13.10 -8.21 -2.17
N LEU A 294 -12.81 -9.38 -1.59
CA LEU A 294 -11.91 -10.37 -2.18
C LEU A 294 -12.51 -11.03 -3.43
N ILE A 295 -13.82 -11.28 -3.42
CA ILE A 295 -14.53 -12.08 -4.43
C ILE A 295 -15.26 -11.22 -5.47
N ALA A 296 -15.98 -10.18 -5.05
CA ALA A 296 -16.75 -9.28 -5.91
C ALA A 296 -15.85 -8.23 -6.57
N GLU A 297 -14.87 -8.73 -7.31
CA GLU A 297 -13.72 -7.94 -7.74
C GLU A 297 -14.05 -6.93 -8.86
N ASP A 298 -15.12 -7.23 -9.61
CA ASP A 298 -15.63 -6.42 -10.71
C ASP A 298 -16.40 -5.18 -10.23
N VAL A 299 -16.77 -5.10 -8.93
CA VAL A 299 -17.41 -3.91 -8.36
C VAL A 299 -16.43 -2.76 -8.09
N ILE A 300 -15.13 -3.08 -7.94
CA ILE A 300 -14.11 -2.10 -7.52
C ILE A 300 -13.88 -1.01 -8.56
N PRO A 301 -13.79 -1.29 -9.87
CA PRO A 301 -13.74 -0.23 -10.88
C PRO A 301 -14.99 0.65 -10.86
N LEU A 302 -16.16 0.12 -10.47
CA LEU A 302 -17.41 0.87 -10.40
C LEU A 302 -17.39 1.84 -9.21
N LEU A 303 -16.84 1.40 -8.08
CA LEU A 303 -16.56 2.27 -6.93
C LEU A 303 -15.56 3.37 -7.26
N ALA A 304 -14.52 3.05 -8.05
CA ALA A 304 -13.54 4.03 -8.49
C ALA A 304 -14.14 5.10 -9.42
N ASN A 305 -15.20 4.73 -10.15
CA ASN A 305 -15.95 5.63 -11.02
C ASN A 305 -17.14 6.31 -10.34
N GLU A 306 -17.27 6.20 -9.00
CA GLU A 306 -18.37 6.81 -8.23
C GLU A 306 -19.77 6.41 -8.70
N GLU A 307 -19.91 5.17 -9.17
CA GLU A 307 -21.22 4.67 -9.54
C GLU A 307 -22.12 4.53 -8.33
N GLN A 308 -23.35 5.00 -8.48
CA GLN A 308 -24.26 5.23 -7.38
C GLN A 308 -24.60 3.93 -6.66
N GLU A 309 -24.93 2.88 -7.42
CA GLU A 309 -25.24 1.55 -6.89
C GLU A 309 -24.04 0.90 -6.20
N ALA A 310 -22.83 1.12 -6.72
CA ALA A 310 -21.61 0.63 -6.10
C ALA A 310 -21.37 1.33 -4.74
N LEU A 311 -21.55 2.65 -4.68
CA LEU A 311 -21.44 3.43 -3.45
C LEU A 311 -22.49 3.00 -2.41
N VAL A 312 -23.71 2.69 -2.82
CA VAL A 312 -24.75 2.11 -1.94
C VAL A 312 -24.28 0.79 -1.35
N LEU A 313 -23.76 -0.16 -2.16
CA LEU A 313 -23.22 -1.41 -1.64
C LEU A 313 -22.12 -1.19 -0.59
N LEU A 314 -21.26 -0.21 -0.81
CA LEU A 314 -20.21 0.15 0.14
C LEU A 314 -20.76 0.79 1.44
N ALA A 315 -21.90 1.49 1.37
CA ALA A 315 -22.60 1.99 2.56
C ALA A 315 -23.15 0.82 3.40
N TYR A 316 -23.74 -0.19 2.76
CA TYR A 316 -24.18 -1.41 3.45
C TYR A 316 -22.99 -2.14 4.10
N PHE A 317 -21.86 -2.21 3.41
CA PHE A 317 -20.63 -2.74 4.01
C PHE A 317 -20.18 -1.96 5.26
N CYS A 318 -20.39 -0.64 5.33
CA CYS A 318 -20.05 0.14 6.52
C CYS A 318 -20.78 -0.33 7.77
N VAL A 319 -21.99 -0.89 7.65
CA VAL A 319 -22.73 -1.52 8.76
C VAL A 319 -21.94 -2.67 9.36
N LEU A 320 -21.39 -3.56 8.52
CA LEU A 320 -20.52 -4.66 8.98
C LEU A 320 -19.24 -4.14 9.62
N LEU A 321 -18.63 -3.12 9.02
CA LEU A 321 -17.41 -2.50 9.53
C LEU A 321 -17.62 -1.89 10.92
N HIS A 322 -18.79 -1.29 11.17
CA HIS A 322 -19.16 -0.72 12.48
C HIS A 322 -19.36 -1.79 13.57
N ARG A 323 -19.72 -3.03 13.20
CA ARG A 323 -19.87 -4.12 14.17
C ARG A 323 -18.54 -4.72 14.63
N ILE A 324 -17.41 -4.36 14.01
CA ILE A 324 -16.11 -4.84 14.45
C ILE A 324 -15.75 -4.24 15.81
N PRO A 325 -15.40 -5.05 16.82
CA PRO A 325 -14.97 -4.54 18.12
C PRO A 325 -13.72 -3.67 17.97
N ASN A 326 -13.82 -2.38 18.29
CA ASN A 326 -12.77 -1.35 18.45
C ASN A 326 -11.33 -1.75 18.03
N ARG A 327 -11.12 -2.02 16.74
CA ARG A 327 -9.78 -2.26 16.19
C ARG A 327 -9.14 -0.93 15.86
N TRP A 328 -7.96 -0.70 16.41
CA TRP A 328 -7.21 0.54 16.24
C TRP A 328 -6.94 0.90 14.77
N TRP A 329 -6.77 -0.09 13.90
CA TRP A 329 -6.50 0.12 12.47
C TRP A 329 -7.78 0.36 11.65
N ILE A 330 -8.98 0.04 12.16
CA ILE A 330 -10.27 0.33 11.50
C ILE A 330 -10.92 1.62 12.03
N GLU A 331 -10.51 2.10 13.20
CA GLU A 331 -11.15 3.23 13.88
C GLU A 331 -11.30 4.46 12.99
N GLY A 332 -12.54 4.92 12.80
CA GLY A 332 -12.89 6.11 12.02
C GLY A 332 -13.11 5.87 10.51
N TRP A 333 -12.97 4.63 10.01
CA TRP A 333 -13.25 4.33 8.61
C TRP A 333 -14.73 4.46 8.26
N VAL A 334 -15.63 4.08 9.16
CA VAL A 334 -17.09 4.23 8.94
C VAL A 334 -17.45 5.70 8.68
N GLU A 335 -16.98 6.61 9.54
CA GLU A 335 -17.22 8.05 9.40
C GLU A 335 -16.68 8.59 8.06
N TYR A 336 -15.44 8.23 7.74
CA TYR A 336 -14.78 8.67 6.51
C TYR A 336 -15.53 8.16 5.26
N LEU A 337 -15.88 6.87 5.24
CA LEU A 337 -16.58 6.25 4.11
C LEU A 337 -17.98 6.82 3.96
N MET A 338 -18.77 6.89 5.03
CA MET A 338 -20.14 7.40 4.96
C MET A 338 -20.19 8.86 4.54
N THR A 339 -19.26 9.69 5.01
CA THR A 339 -19.14 11.09 4.56
C THR A 339 -18.85 11.18 3.07
N GLY A 340 -17.87 10.41 2.58
CA GLY A 340 -17.51 10.38 1.15
C GLY A 340 -18.64 9.84 0.27
N ILE A 341 -19.26 8.74 0.69
CA ILE A 341 -20.40 8.11 0.00
C ILE A 341 -21.57 9.09 -0.08
N TYR A 342 -22.03 9.63 1.04
CA TYR A 342 -23.20 10.52 1.07
C TYR A 342 -22.98 11.78 0.22
N GLY A 343 -21.76 12.33 0.22
CA GLY A 343 -21.37 13.46 -0.61
C GLY A 343 -21.42 13.17 -2.12
N ALA A 344 -21.10 11.94 -2.52
CA ALA A 344 -21.09 11.50 -3.93
C ALA A 344 -22.44 10.97 -4.42
N LEU A 345 -23.34 10.55 -3.52
CA LEU A 345 -24.66 10.05 -3.88
C LEU A 345 -25.63 11.18 -4.30
N ASP A 346 -26.44 10.89 -5.32
CA ASP A 346 -27.60 11.68 -5.71
C ASP A 346 -28.76 11.56 -4.72
N GLU A 347 -29.84 12.32 -4.95
CA GLU A 347 -30.97 12.39 -4.03
C GLU A 347 -31.76 11.07 -3.96
N GLU A 348 -31.81 10.30 -5.05
CA GLU A 348 -32.49 9.00 -5.11
C GLU A 348 -31.74 7.95 -4.28
N HIS A 349 -30.44 7.80 -4.53
CA HIS A 349 -29.61 6.77 -3.90
C HIS A 349 -29.29 7.10 -2.43
N ARG A 350 -29.35 8.37 -2.03
CA ARG A 350 -29.39 8.75 -0.60
C ARG A 350 -30.58 8.12 0.12
N GLY A 351 -31.71 7.96 -0.57
CA GLY A 351 -32.88 7.24 -0.06
C GLY A 351 -32.63 5.73 0.16
N TRP A 352 -31.68 5.14 -0.56
CA TRP A 352 -31.38 3.70 -0.46
C TRP A 352 -30.48 3.38 0.73
N ILE A 353 -29.74 4.36 1.24
CA ILE A 353 -28.84 4.19 2.38
C ILE A 353 -29.46 4.64 3.71
N ILE A 354 -30.79 4.82 3.79
CA ILE A 354 -31.48 5.14 5.04
C ILE A 354 -31.24 4.04 6.10
N TRP A 355 -31.40 2.77 5.72
CA TRP A 355 -31.17 1.66 6.66
C TRP A 355 -29.72 1.59 7.18
N PRO A 356 -28.67 1.68 6.33
CA PRO A 356 -27.30 1.85 6.80
C PRO A 356 -27.11 3.04 7.75
N ILE A 357 -27.68 4.21 7.45
CA ILE A 357 -27.58 5.40 8.32
C ILE A 357 -28.17 5.11 9.71
N GLU A 358 -29.35 4.47 9.76
CA GLU A 358 -30.02 4.10 11.01
C GLU A 358 -29.23 3.09 11.84
N GLU A 359 -28.73 2.00 11.23
CA GLU A 359 -27.92 0.98 11.92
C GLU A 359 -26.60 1.54 12.46
N LEU A 360 -26.02 2.53 11.76
CA LEU A 360 -24.77 3.17 12.15
C LEU A 360 -24.96 4.25 13.22
N GLY A 361 -26.19 4.74 13.42
CA GLY A 361 -26.44 5.96 14.20
C GLY A 361 -25.67 7.18 13.65
N TRP A 362 -25.34 7.17 12.35
CA TRP A 362 -24.59 8.22 11.69
C TRP A 362 -25.52 9.34 11.23
N VAL A 363 -25.04 10.58 11.22
CA VAL A 363 -25.82 11.73 10.77
C VAL A 363 -25.01 12.50 9.74
N PRO A 364 -25.54 12.77 8.53
CA PRO A 364 -24.86 13.58 7.55
C PRO A 364 -24.52 14.96 8.13
N SER A 365 -23.25 15.33 8.05
CA SER A 365 -22.82 16.71 8.34
C SER A 365 -23.32 17.60 7.20
N LEU A 366 -24.33 18.44 7.48
CA LEU A 366 -24.90 19.39 6.51
C LEU A 366 -23.91 20.47 6.07
#